data_AF-A0A7J4RSY3-F1
#
_entry.id   AF-A0A7J4RSY3-F1
#
_cell.length_a   1.000
_cell.length_b   1.000
_cell.length_c   1.000
_cell.angle_alpha   90.00
_cell.angle_beta   90.00
_cell.angle_gamma   90.00
#
_symmetry.space_group_name_H-M   'P 1'
#
loop_
_entity.id
_entity.type
_entity.pdbx_description
1 polymer ?
#
loop_
_entity_poly.entity_id
_entity_poly.type
_entity_poly.pdbx_seq_one_letter_code
_entity_poly.pdbx_strand_id
1 'polypeptide(L)' 'MKQKKRYILLRFDNANIEKISNIKLISNQNGYAIVSCKLAELSQVISEIEKECKIITVSGTLKSLRRSV' A
#
# COMPACT_ATOMS: atom_id res chain seq x y z
N MET A 1 -10.71 2.69 20.50
CA MET A 1 -9.29 2.95 20.15
C MET A 1 -9.18 3.32 18.67
N LYS A 2 -8.50 4.42 18.31
CA LYS A 2 -8.31 4.81 16.90
C LYS A 2 -7.38 3.79 16.22
N GLN A 3 -7.89 3.06 15.23
CA GLN A 3 -7.09 2.11 14.46
C GLN A 3 -5.99 2.87 13.69
N LYS A 4 -4.72 2.56 13.97
CA LYS A 4 -3.58 3.16 13.27
C LYS A 4 -3.52 2.59 11.85
N LYS A 5 -3.61 3.46 10.85
CA LYS A 5 -3.50 3.10 9.43
C LYS A 5 -2.07 3.31 8.94
N ARG A 6 -1.69 2.54 7.92
CA ARG A 6 -0.46 2.71 7.16
C ARG A 6 -0.81 2.86 5.70
N TYR A 7 0.01 3.64 5.01
CA TYR A 7 -0.11 3.90 3.59
C TYR A 7 1.13 3.35 2.91
N ILE A 8 0.93 2.69 1.77
CA ILE A 8 1.99 2.02 1.05
C ILE A 8 1.92 2.49 -0.39
N LEU A 9 3.06 2.93 -0.92
CA LEU A 9 3.23 3.19 -2.34
C LEU A 9 3.82 1.95 -2.99
N LEU A 10 3.13 1.48 -4.01
CA LEU A 10 3.44 0.29 -4.78
C LEU A 10 3.73 0.69 -6.21
N ARG A 11 4.62 -0.06 -6.84
CA ARG A 11 4.83 -0.05 -8.28
C ARG A 11 4.54 -1.43 -8.84
N PHE A 12 3.79 -1.47 -9.92
CA PHE A 12 3.39 -2.70 -10.59
C PHE A 12 3.38 -2.47 -12.10
N ASP A 13 3.75 -3.50 -12.85
CA ASP A 13 3.72 -3.45 -14.31
C ASP A 13 2.35 -3.90 -14.86
N ASN A 14 1.69 -4.87 -14.22
CA ASN A 14 0.34 -5.38 -14.59
C ASN A 14 -0.35 -6.13 -13.42
N ALA A 15 -0.19 -5.67 -12.18
CA ALA A 15 -0.73 -6.38 -11.01
C ALA A 15 -2.17 -5.97 -10.66
N ASN A 16 -2.99 -6.96 -10.29
CA ASN A 16 -4.37 -6.76 -9.83
C ASN A 16 -4.41 -6.53 -8.32
N ILE A 17 -4.07 -5.31 -7.90
CA ILE A 17 -4.00 -4.91 -6.48
C ILE A 17 -5.35 -5.05 -5.76
N GLU A 18 -6.47 -5.06 -6.50
CA GLU A 18 -7.81 -5.23 -5.93
C GLU A 18 -8.05 -6.61 -5.30
N LYS A 19 -7.22 -7.62 -5.59
CA LYS A 19 -7.34 -8.96 -5.01
C LYS A 19 -6.75 -9.09 -3.60
N ILE A 20 -5.96 -8.12 -3.16
CA ILE A 20 -5.26 -8.20 -1.88
C ILE A 20 -6.26 -7.94 -0.76
N SER A 21 -6.35 -8.89 0.18
CA SER A 21 -7.27 -8.79 1.31
C SER A 21 -6.74 -7.78 2.34
N ASN A 22 -7.64 -7.12 3.06
CA ASN A 22 -7.30 -6.18 4.14
C ASN A 22 -6.54 -4.90 3.72
N ILE A 23 -6.57 -4.55 2.44
CA ILE A 23 -6.13 -3.25 1.95
C ILE A 23 -7.30 -2.44 1.37
N LYS A 24 -7.14 -1.12 1.40
CA LYS A 24 -8.02 -0.17 0.73
C LYS A 24 -7.20 0.60 -0.29
N LEU A 25 -7.53 0.42 -1.58
CA LEU A 25 -6.96 1.21 -2.68
C LEU A 25 -7.38 2.68 -2.54
N ILE A 26 -6.42 3.60 -2.67
CA ILE A 26 -6.64 5.04 -2.56
C ILE A 26 -6.39 5.73 -3.90
N SER A 27 -5.35 5.31 -4.61
CA SER A 27 -4.99 5.86 -5.90
C SER A 27 -4.34 4.76 -6.73
N ASN A 28 -4.63 4.76 -8.03
CA ASN A 28 -4.06 3.87 -9.02
C ASN A 28 -3.81 4.72 -10.28
N GLN A 29 -2.54 4.92 -10.63
CA GLN A 29 -2.13 5.70 -11.80
C GLN A 29 -0.83 5.13 -12.38
N ASN A 30 -0.82 4.87 -13.70
CA ASN A 30 0.35 4.54 -14.53
C ASN A 30 1.44 3.73 -13.82
N GLY A 31 1.11 2.49 -13.45
CA GLY A 31 2.06 1.56 -12.83
C GLY A 31 2.40 1.84 -11.37
N TYR A 32 1.73 2.80 -10.73
CA TYR A 32 1.82 3.08 -9.30
C TYR A 32 0.47 3.02 -8.62
N ALA A 33 0.45 2.54 -7.39
CA ALA A 33 -0.75 2.55 -6.56
C ALA A 33 -0.42 2.94 -5.13
N ILE A 34 -1.35 3.67 -4.53
CA ILE A 34 -1.34 3.95 -3.11
C ILE A 34 -2.44 3.11 -2.48
N VAL A 35 -2.05 2.27 -1.54
CA VAL A 35 -2.96 1.46 -0.74
C VAL A 35 -2.86 1.86 0.72
N SER A 36 -3.89 1.57 1.47
CA SER A 36 -3.88 1.70 2.93
C SER A 36 -4.27 0.40 3.61
N CYS A 37 -3.62 0.09 4.71
CA CYS A 37 -3.93 -1.07 5.54
C CYS A 37 -3.93 -0.68 7.02
N LYS A 38 -4.42 -1.57 7.89
CA LYS A 38 -4.23 -1.39 9.33
C LYS A 38 -2.79 -1.75 9.70
N LEU A 39 -2.23 -1.07 10.70
CA LEU A 39 -0.89 -1.38 11.21
C LEU A 39 -0.77 -2.83 11.68
N ALA A 40 -1.82 -3.40 12.28
CA ALA A 40 -1.85 -4.78 12.73
C ALA A 40 -1.71 -5.80 11.57
N GLU A 41 -2.21 -5.44 10.39
CA GLU A 41 -2.23 -6.30 9.19
C GLU A 41 -1.05 -5.97 8.25
N LEU A 42 -0.21 -4.98 8.59
CA LEU A 42 0.85 -4.47 7.71
C LEU A 42 1.83 -5.56 7.27
N SER A 43 2.28 -6.42 8.20
CA SER A 43 3.27 -7.45 7.88
C SER A 43 2.72 -8.47 6.88
N GLN A 44 1.46 -8.88 7.04
CA GLN A 44 0.82 -9.81 6.11
C GLN A 44 0.62 -9.16 4.74
N VAL A 45 0.12 -7.92 4.73
CA VAL A 45 -0.10 -7.15 3.51
C VAL A 45 1.19 -6.93 2.74
N ILE A 46 2.30 -6.60 3.41
CA ILE A 46 3.61 -6.47 2.77
C ILE A 46 4.02 -7.78 2.11
N SER A 47 3.93 -8.92 2.81
CA SER A 47 4.29 -10.23 2.25
C SER A 47 3.41 -10.67 1.07
N GLU A 48 2.14 -10.27 1.04
CA GLU A 48 1.26 -10.52 -0.12
C GLU A 48 1.61 -9.61 -1.29
N ILE A 49 1.80 -8.31 -1.02
CA ILE A 49 2.14 -7.30 -2.02
C ILE A 49 3.49 -7.62 -2.68
N GLU A 50 4.53 -7.97 -1.91
CA GLU A 50 5.88 -8.22 -2.47
C GLU A 50 5.93 -9.39 -3.47
N LYS A 51 4.91 -10.27 -3.47
CA LYS A 51 4.79 -11.36 -4.45
C LYS A 51 4.33 -10.89 -5.81
N GLU A 52 3.52 -9.83 -5.87
CA GLU A 52 2.89 -9.33 -7.11
C GLU A 52 3.36 -7.95 -7.53
N CYS A 53 3.85 -7.14 -6.59
CA CYS A 53 4.17 -5.72 -6.75
C CYS A 53 5.49 -5.39 -6.05
N LYS A 54 6.14 -4.31 -6.49
CA LYS A 54 7.30 -3.75 -5.80
C LYS A 54 6.84 -2.68 -4.82
N ILE A 55 7.18 -2.82 -3.54
CA ILE A 55 6.95 -1.79 -2.54
C ILE A 55 8.02 -0.71 -2.69
N ILE A 56 7.59 0.55 -2.83
CA ILE A 56 8.50 1.69 -2.89
C ILE A 56 8.67 2.32 -1.51
N THR A 57 7.56 2.59 -0.82
CA THR A 57 7.63 3.23 0.50
C THR A 57 6.40 2.94 1.35
N VAL A 58 6.59 2.93 2.67
CA VAL A 58 5.54 2.75 3.68
C VAL A 58 5.56 3.96 4.60
N SER A 59 4.39 4.57 4.84
CA SER A 59 4.25 5.76 5.68
C SER A 59 3.06 5.68 6.63
N GLY A 60 3.15 6.40 7.75
CA GLY A 60 2.05 6.56 8.71
C GLY A 60 0.93 7.47 8.22
N THR A 61 1.22 8.37 7.28
CA THR A 61 0.25 9.31 6.71
C THR A 61 0.40 9.45 5.20
N LEU A 62 -0.69 9.73 4.48
CA LEU A 62 -0.66 10.04 3.05
C LEU A 62 0.24 11.24 2.74
N LYS A 63 0.29 12.22 3.64
CA LYS A 63 1.10 13.43 3.47
C LYS A 63 2.59 13.10 3.53
N SER A 64 3.00 12.23 4.46
CA SER A 64 4.38 11.73 4.51
C SER A 64 4.71 10.91 3.28
N LEU A 65 3.80 10.01 2.87
CA LEU A 65 4.00 9.17 1.69
C LEU A 65 4.27 9.99 0.43
N ARG A 66 3.43 11.01 0.16
CA ARG A 66 3.56 11.89 -1.00
C ARG A 66 4.81 12.78 -1.02
N ARG A 67 5.44 13.02 0.13
CA ARG A 67 6.71 13.76 0.21
C ARG A 67 7.93 12.87 -0.07
N SER A 68 7.73 11.55 -0.04
CA SER A 68 8.79 10.55 -0.25
C SER A 68 8.87 10.06 -1.71
N VAL A 69 8.06 10.61 -2.61
CA VAL A 69 8.00 10.28 -4.04
C VAL A 69 8.46 11.49 -4.85
#